data_AF-A0A6M8UY89-F1
#
_entry.id   AF-A0A6M8UY89-F1
#
_cell.length_a   1.000
_cell.length_b   1.000
_cell.length_c   1.000
_cell.angle_alpha   90.00
_cell.angle_beta   90.00
_cell.angle_gamma   90.00
#
_symmetry.space_group_name_H-M   'P 1'
#
loop_
_entity.id
_entity.type
_entity.pdbx_description
1 polymer ?
#
loop_
_entity_poly.entity_id
_entity_poly.type
_entity_poly.pdbx_seq_one_letter_code
_entity_poly.pdbx_strand_id
1 'polypeptide(L)'
;MPQLVFGTIQQIQFASDNEFFEALGFLSKNDGTTSIHWEHNENQGAWGSEGRIHCYQNIASFPNYFRNAFTAGVGRIIHRINCNEYIEYIASNYGFQLGHNQDIALILSTIPAIHIVDFNRGLTL
;
A
#
# COMPACT_ATOMS: atom_id res chain seq x y z
N MET A 1 6.88 11.82 -12.46
CA MET A 1 7.33 11.59 -11.07
C MET A 1 6.08 11.35 -10.24
N PRO A 2 6.04 10.30 -9.41
CA PRO A 2 4.92 10.04 -8.53
C PRO A 2 4.86 11.04 -7.36
N GLN A 3 3.68 11.16 -6.75
CA GLN A 3 3.58 11.72 -5.40
C GLN A 3 4.32 10.81 -4.41
N LEU A 4 5.10 11.40 -3.49
CA LEU A 4 5.95 10.66 -2.55
C LEU A 4 5.52 10.78 -1.07
N VAL A 5 4.57 11.67 -0.77
CA VAL A 5 4.10 11.94 0.59
C VAL A 5 2.58 11.86 0.59
N PHE A 6 2.01 11.07 1.50
CA PHE A 6 0.58 10.82 1.57
C PHE A 6 0.04 10.88 2.99
N GLY A 7 -1.21 11.32 3.09
CA GLY A 7 -2.01 11.38 4.29
C GLY A 7 -1.88 12.71 5.03
N THR A 8 -2.90 13.01 5.84
CA THR A 8 -3.05 14.31 6.53
C THR A 8 -1.95 14.60 7.53
N ILE A 9 -1.29 13.56 8.05
CA ILE A 9 -0.12 13.67 8.94
C ILE A 9 1.16 13.19 8.27
N GLN A 10 1.14 13.00 6.94
CA GLN A 10 2.26 12.51 6.15
C GLN A 10 2.76 11.15 6.66
N GLN A 11 1.85 10.23 6.98
CA GLN A 11 2.20 8.95 7.58
C GLN A 11 2.90 7.99 6.62
N ILE A 12 2.71 8.15 5.31
CA ILE A 12 3.43 7.40 4.26
C ILE A 12 4.32 8.39 3.53
N GLN A 13 5.63 8.16 3.60
CA GLN A 13 6.65 8.98 2.96
C GLN A 13 7.68 8.09 2.30
N PHE A 14 7.95 8.35 1.03
CA PHE A 14 9.00 7.72 0.25
C PHE A 14 10.13 8.73 0.05
N ALA A 15 11.38 8.30 0.26
CA ALA A 15 12.55 9.16 0.09
C ALA A 15 12.86 9.42 -1.39
N SER A 16 12.33 8.60 -2.31
CA SER A 16 12.59 8.68 -3.75
C SER A 16 11.53 7.94 -4.57
N ASP A 17 11.52 8.19 -5.88
CA ASP A 17 10.75 7.41 -6.87
C ASP A 17 11.07 5.91 -6.74
N ASN A 18 12.34 5.55 -6.53
CA ASN A 18 12.76 4.15 -6.35
C ASN A 18 12.04 3.47 -5.18
N GLU A 19 11.96 4.12 -4.01
CA GLU A 19 11.23 3.57 -2.86
C GLU A 19 9.72 3.47 -3.13
N PHE A 20 9.15 4.46 -3.82
CA PHE A 20 7.74 4.42 -4.19
C PHE A 20 7.44 3.21 -5.09
N PHE A 21 8.24 2.96 -6.13
CA PHE A 21 8.02 1.84 -7.03
C PHE A 21 8.33 0.49 -6.39
N GLU A 22 9.31 0.42 -5.47
CA GLU A 22 9.54 -0.76 -4.62
C GLU A 22 8.31 -1.05 -3.73
N ALA A 23 7.66 -0.02 -3.20
CA ALA A 23 6.43 -0.17 -2.41
C ALA A 23 5.27 -0.74 -3.23
N LEU A 24 5.12 -0.33 -4.49
CA LEU A 24 4.12 -0.95 -5.37
C LEU A 24 4.43 -2.44 -5.57
N GLY A 25 5.70 -2.81 -5.75
CA GLY A 25 6.11 -4.21 -5.85
C GLY A 25 5.76 -5.01 -4.61
N PHE A 26 6.13 -4.50 -3.44
CA PHE A 26 5.86 -5.14 -2.15
C PHE A 26 4.37 -5.36 -1.90
N LEU A 27 3.52 -4.39 -2.24
CA LEU A 27 2.07 -4.52 -2.09
C LEU A 27 1.42 -5.46 -3.12
N SER A 28 2.14 -5.82 -4.20
CA SER A 28 1.64 -6.67 -5.30
C SER A 28 2.02 -8.14 -5.17
N LYS A 29 2.72 -8.54 -4.10
CA LYS A 29 3.32 -9.87 -3.95
C LYS A 29 2.34 -11.04 -4.00
N ASN A 30 1.06 -10.81 -3.71
CA ASN A 30 0.01 -11.85 -3.69
C ASN A 30 0.35 -13.08 -2.80
N ASP A 31 1.18 -12.88 -1.78
CA ASP A 31 1.64 -13.94 -0.86
C ASP A 31 0.92 -13.91 0.50
N GLY A 32 -0.08 -13.04 0.63
CA GLY A 32 -0.85 -12.84 1.86
C GLY A 32 -0.19 -11.89 2.87
N THR A 33 0.95 -11.25 2.56
CA THR A 33 1.58 -10.27 3.45
C THR A 33 0.70 -9.04 3.68
N THR A 34 -0.01 -8.60 2.63
CA THR A 34 -0.93 -7.46 2.69
C THR A 34 -2.25 -7.72 1.95
N SER A 35 -3.22 -6.84 2.19
CA SER A 35 -4.40 -6.68 1.34
C SER A 35 -4.90 -5.23 1.39
N ILE A 36 -5.53 -4.78 0.31
CA ILE A 36 -6.05 -3.42 0.17
C ILE A 36 -7.55 -3.40 0.44
N HIS A 37 -8.04 -2.45 1.24
CA HIS A 37 -9.44 -2.36 1.63
C HIS A 37 -9.97 -0.95 1.48
N TRP A 38 -11.24 -0.87 1.12
CA TRP A 38 -12.06 0.33 1.25
C TRP A 38 -13.22 -0.01 2.18
N GLU A 39 -13.15 0.47 3.41
CA GLU A 39 -14.09 0.13 4.47
C GLU A 39 -15.16 1.21 4.60
N HIS A 40 -16.42 0.85 4.33
CA HIS A 40 -17.58 1.75 4.42
C HIS A 40 -18.05 1.97 5.86
N ASN A 41 -17.17 2.55 6.68
CA ASN A 41 -17.38 2.74 8.12
C ASN A 41 -18.50 3.76 8.42
N GLU A 42 -18.90 4.58 7.45
CA GLU A 42 -20.09 5.43 7.53
C GLU A 42 -21.37 4.64 7.78
N ASN A 43 -21.44 3.39 7.29
CA ASN A 43 -22.56 2.48 7.55
C ASN A 43 -22.61 1.99 9.02
N GLN A 44 -21.58 2.31 9.80
CA GLN A 44 -21.42 1.94 11.21
C GLN A 44 -21.28 3.19 12.11
N GLY A 45 -21.62 4.38 11.59
CA GLY A 45 -21.65 5.63 12.36
C GLY A 45 -20.35 6.45 12.33
N ALA A 46 -19.35 6.06 11.53
CA ALA A 46 -18.20 6.91 11.26
C ALA A 46 -18.55 8.04 10.28
N TRP A 47 -17.64 9.02 10.13
CA TRP A 47 -17.87 10.19 9.28
C TRP A 47 -17.67 9.90 7.78
N GLY A 48 -17.04 8.78 7.43
CA GLY A 48 -16.76 8.40 6.05
C GLY A 48 -16.05 7.06 5.95
N SER A 49 -15.79 6.66 4.70
CA SER A 49 -15.07 5.42 4.40
C SER A 49 -13.57 5.57 4.65
N GLU A 50 -12.90 4.44 4.91
CA GLU A 50 -11.46 4.40 5.16
C GLU A 50 -10.75 3.44 4.20
N GLY A 51 -9.77 3.98 3.48
CA GLY A 51 -8.80 3.22 2.71
C GLY A 51 -7.71 2.66 3.63
N ARG A 52 -7.55 1.35 3.62
CA ARG A 52 -6.60 0.65 4.50
C ARG A 52 -5.73 -0.35 3.75
N ILE A 53 -4.51 -0.50 4.23
CA ILE A 53 -3.69 -1.69 4.00
C ILE A 53 -3.78 -2.55 5.26
N HIS A 54 -4.28 -3.77 5.14
CA HIS A 54 -4.19 -4.76 6.21
C HIS A 54 -2.85 -5.46 6.11
N CYS A 55 -2.16 -5.59 7.24
CA CYS A 55 -0.82 -6.17 7.33
C CYS A 55 -0.87 -7.44 8.19
N TYR A 56 -0.44 -8.56 7.61
CA TYR A 56 -0.54 -9.88 8.24
C TYR A 56 0.81 -10.41 8.76
N GLN A 57 1.86 -9.59 8.71
CA GLN A 57 3.17 -9.88 9.30
C GLN A 57 3.58 -8.79 10.31
N ASN A 58 4.60 -9.08 11.11
CA ASN A 58 5.16 -8.12 12.08
C ASN A 58 5.86 -6.95 11.36
N ILE A 59 5.92 -5.78 12.01
CA ILE A 59 6.56 -4.55 11.47
C ILE A 59 7.99 -4.80 10.96
N ALA A 60 8.75 -5.69 11.61
CA ALA A 60 10.12 -6.01 11.19
C ALA A 60 10.22 -6.67 9.80
N SER A 61 9.13 -7.24 9.30
CA SER A 61 9.04 -7.82 7.95
C SER A 61 8.63 -6.79 6.88
N PHE A 62 8.35 -5.54 7.27
CA PHE A 62 7.90 -4.51 6.35
C PHE A 62 9.02 -3.51 6.03
N PRO A 63 9.04 -2.96 4.80
CA PRO A 63 9.98 -1.93 4.43
C PRO A 63 9.83 -0.64 5.25
N ASN A 64 10.95 0.08 5.42
CA ASN A 64 11.04 1.21 6.34
C ASN A 64 10.10 2.37 5.99
N TYR A 65 9.70 2.54 4.72
CA TYR A 65 8.74 3.57 4.28
C TYR A 65 7.33 3.42 4.87
N PHE A 66 6.95 2.25 5.43
CA PHE A 66 5.68 2.07 6.14
C PHE A 66 5.76 2.17 7.66
N ARG A 67 6.96 2.27 8.24
CA ARG A 67 7.18 2.13 9.69
C ARG A 67 6.35 3.09 10.55
N ASN A 68 6.13 4.31 10.06
CA ASN A 68 5.42 5.37 10.80
C ASN A 68 3.91 5.31 10.58
N ALA A 69 3.44 4.47 9.66
CA ALA A 69 2.05 4.40 9.24
C ALA A 69 1.26 3.30 9.97
N PHE A 70 1.95 2.42 10.70
CA PHE A 70 1.31 1.30 11.38
C PHE A 70 0.45 1.74 12.57
N THR A 71 -0.74 1.16 12.61
CA THR A 71 -1.68 1.21 13.74
C THR A 71 -2.01 -0.21 14.19
N ALA A 72 -2.59 -0.35 15.38
CA ALA A 72 -3.01 -1.66 15.89
C ALA A 72 -3.97 -2.35 14.93
N GLY A 73 -3.81 -3.66 14.73
CA GLY A 73 -4.73 -4.50 13.96
C GLY A 73 -5.91 -5.06 14.78
N VAL A 74 -6.64 -6.00 14.19
CA VAL A 74 -7.79 -6.69 14.80
C VAL A 74 -7.90 -8.13 14.28
N GLY A 75 -8.14 -9.08 15.19
CA GLY A 75 -8.26 -10.50 14.83
C GLY A 75 -6.97 -11.04 14.20
N ARG A 76 -7.04 -11.44 12.92
CA ARG A 76 -5.88 -11.95 12.15
C ARG A 76 -5.01 -10.85 11.55
N ILE A 77 -5.48 -9.60 11.56
CA ILE A 77 -4.73 -8.44 11.06
C ILE A 77 -3.78 -8.03 12.17
N ILE A 78 -2.46 -8.10 11.92
CA ILE A 78 -1.45 -7.75 12.94
C ILE A 78 -1.36 -6.23 13.06
N HIS A 79 -1.31 -5.53 11.92
CA HIS A 79 -1.29 -4.08 11.84
C HIS A 79 -2.20 -3.56 10.72
N ARG A 80 -2.58 -2.29 10.82
CA ARG A 80 -3.26 -1.57 9.73
C ARG A 80 -2.49 -0.31 9.37
N ILE A 81 -2.48 0.04 8.10
CA ILE A 81 -2.06 1.36 7.63
C ILE A 81 -3.31 2.05 7.10
N ASN A 82 -3.65 3.23 7.65
CA ASN A 82 -4.81 4.01 7.24
C ASN A 82 -4.35 5.22 6.44
N CYS A 83 -4.72 5.28 5.16
CA CYS A 83 -4.34 6.39 4.29
C CYS A 83 -5.20 6.41 3.02
N ASN A 84 -6.39 7.02 3.11
CA ASN A 84 -7.32 7.12 1.97
C ASN A 84 -6.63 7.66 0.72
N GLU A 85 -5.89 8.76 0.86
CA GLU A 85 -5.17 9.41 -0.24
C GLU A 85 -4.21 8.45 -0.95
N TYR A 86 -3.48 7.61 -0.21
CA TYR A 86 -2.55 6.67 -0.82
C TYR A 86 -3.28 5.54 -1.54
N ILE A 87 -4.35 4.99 -0.93
CA ILE A 87 -5.16 3.94 -1.53
C ILE A 87 -5.84 4.42 -2.82
N GLU A 88 -6.46 5.59 -2.79
CA GLU A 88 -7.07 6.22 -3.97
C GLU A 88 -6.04 6.48 -5.06
N TYR A 89 -4.85 6.95 -4.69
CA TYR A 89 -3.77 7.25 -5.62
C TYR A 89 -3.27 5.99 -6.33
N ILE A 90 -2.99 4.90 -5.60
CA ILE A 90 -2.48 3.66 -6.21
C ILE A 90 -3.56 2.95 -7.04
N ALA A 91 -4.83 3.02 -6.63
CA ALA A 91 -5.93 2.47 -7.40
C ALA A 91 -6.13 3.24 -8.73
N SER A 92 -6.14 4.57 -8.66
CA SER A 92 -6.43 5.43 -9.82
C SER A 92 -5.31 5.49 -10.84
N ASN A 93 -4.05 5.34 -10.41
CA ASN A 93 -2.88 5.56 -11.28
C ASN A 93 -2.11 4.29 -11.62
N TYR A 94 -2.19 3.25 -10.79
CA TYR A 94 -1.35 2.06 -10.91
C TYR A 94 -2.15 0.76 -11.02
N GLY A 95 -3.49 0.81 -11.00
CA GLY A 95 -4.33 -0.37 -11.22
C GLY A 95 -4.46 -1.31 -10.02
N PHE A 96 -4.19 -0.80 -8.80
CA PHE A 96 -4.45 -1.56 -7.59
C PHE A 96 -5.94 -1.81 -7.37
N GLN A 97 -6.26 -3.00 -6.89
CA GLN A 97 -7.62 -3.43 -6.58
C GLN A 97 -7.75 -3.86 -5.11
N LEU A 98 -9.00 -3.91 -4.64
CA LEU A 98 -9.30 -4.38 -3.29
C LEU A 98 -9.00 -5.88 -3.13
N GLY A 99 -8.62 -6.27 -1.93
CA GLY A 99 -8.30 -7.65 -1.56
C GLY A 99 -6.80 -7.96 -1.56
N HIS A 100 -6.50 -9.25 -1.48
CA HIS A 100 -5.13 -9.76 -1.36
C HIS A 100 -4.37 -9.78 -2.69
N ASN A 101 -5.08 -10.03 -3.78
CA ASN A 101 -4.45 -10.34 -5.05
C ASN A 101 -4.53 -9.13 -5.99
N GLN A 102 -3.39 -8.72 -6.50
CA GLN A 102 -3.21 -7.64 -7.46
C GLN A 102 -2.91 -8.19 -8.86
N ASP A 103 -3.31 -7.46 -9.90
CA ASP A 103 -2.90 -7.75 -11.28
C ASP A 103 -1.51 -7.16 -11.53
N ILE A 104 -0.49 -8.00 -11.34
CA ILE A 104 0.91 -7.58 -11.48
C ILE A 104 1.21 -7.11 -12.91
N ALA A 105 0.59 -7.69 -13.93
CA ALA A 105 0.85 -7.30 -15.32
C ALA A 105 0.27 -5.91 -15.61
N LEU A 106 -0.95 -5.63 -15.11
CA LEU A 106 -1.54 -4.30 -15.18
C LEU A 106 -0.67 -3.27 -14.43
N ILE A 107 -0.27 -3.56 -13.19
CA ILE A 107 0.54 -2.65 -12.39
C ILE A 107 1.88 -2.37 -13.09
N LEU A 108 2.60 -3.41 -13.55
CA LEU A 108 3.84 -3.25 -14.30
C LEU A 108 3.70 -2.36 -15.54
N SER A 109 2.55 -2.40 -16.23
CA SER A 109 2.30 -1.57 -17.42
C SER A 109 2.23 -0.07 -17.13
N THR A 110 2.00 0.31 -15.86
CA THR A 110 1.94 1.71 -15.40
C THR A 110 3.30 2.24 -14.91
N ILE A 111 4.32 1.38 -14.81
CA ILE A 111 5.61 1.71 -14.22
C ILE A 111 6.60 2.16 -15.31
N PRO A 112 7.28 3.31 -15.15
CA PRO A 112 8.34 3.72 -16.06
C PRO A 112 9.46 2.66 -16.13
N ALA A 113 9.97 2.39 -17.33
CA ALA A 113 10.93 1.31 -17.58
C ALA A 113 12.16 1.33 -16.64
N ILE A 114 12.64 2.52 -16.27
CA ILE A 114 13.77 2.71 -15.37
C ILE A 114 13.51 2.19 -13.94
N HIS A 115 12.24 2.10 -13.52
CA HIS A 115 11.83 1.68 -12.18
C HIS A 115 11.25 0.27 -12.11
N ILE A 116 11.23 -0.47 -13.23
CA ILE A 116 10.83 -1.89 -13.23
C ILE A 116 11.72 -2.70 -12.28
N VAL A 117 13.01 -2.35 -12.18
CA VAL A 117 13.94 -3.01 -11.26
C VAL A 117 13.58 -2.78 -9.79
N ASP A 118 13.08 -1.60 -9.44
CA ASP A 118 12.67 -1.26 -8.08
C ASP A 118 11.38 -2.01 -7.71
N PHE A 119 10.41 -2.03 -8.61
CA PHE A 119 9.19 -2.83 -8.45
C PHE A 119 9.51 -4.32 -8.25
N ASN A 120 10.38 -4.88 -9.09
CA ASN A 120 10.80 -6.27 -8.97
C ASN A 120 11.55 -6.54 -7.66
N ARG A 121 12.29 -5.57 -7.12
CA ARG A 121 12.88 -5.68 -5.78
C ARG A 121 11.79 -5.83 -4.72
N GLY A 122 10.77 -4.99 -4.79
CA GLY A 122 9.60 -5.04 -3.91
C GLY A 122 8.90 -6.41 -3.89
N LEU A 123 8.77 -7.07 -5.05
CA LEU A 123 8.17 -8.41 -5.15
C LEU A 123 8.94 -9.49 -4.36
N THR A 124 10.21 -9.25 -4.03
CA THR A 124 11.11 -10.22 -3.39
C THR A 124 11.37 -9.98 -1.90
N LEU A 125 10.86 -8.88 -1.35
CA LEU A 125 10.96 -8.52 0.08
C LEU A 125 9.96 -9.30 0.92
#